data_AF-A0A6P0TG52-F1
#
_entry.id   AF-A0A6P0TG52-F1
#
_cell.length_a   1.000
_cell.length_b   1.000
_cell.length_c   1.000
_cell.angle_alpha   90.00
_cell.angle_beta   90.00
_cell.angle_gamma   90.00
#
_symmetry.space_group_name_H-M   'P 1'
#
loop_
_entity.id
_entity.type
_entity.pdbx_description
1 polymer ?
#
loop_
_entity_poly.entity_id
_entity_poly.type
_entity_poly.pdbx_seq_one_letter_code
_entity_poly.pdbx_strand_id
1 'polypeptide(L)'
;MAAQMSAVMVRAVAIALSLVVLVTSPLTAGAMPIPLLAQIPIGAHSFVADAVSRVGASVVRVDTERIITRSVNPSPFFNDPFFDDPFFRQFFGDRPQSA
;
A
#
# COMPACT_ATOMS: atom_id res chain seq x y z
N MET A 1 -7.27 -42.40 74.36
CA MET A 1 -8.34 -42.34 73.34
C MET A 1 -9.00 -40.95 73.21
N ALA A 2 -9.17 -40.16 74.28
CA ALA A 2 -9.85 -38.85 74.21
C ALA A 2 -9.10 -37.74 73.43
N ALA A 3 -7.75 -37.74 73.43
CA ALA A 3 -6.96 -36.71 72.73
C ALA A 3 -6.96 -36.87 71.18
N GLN A 4 -7.27 -38.06 70.67
CA GLN A 4 -7.30 -38.33 69.23
C GLN A 4 -8.58 -37.81 68.57
N MET A 5 -9.69 -37.73 69.31
CA MET A 5 -10.99 -37.25 68.82
C MET A 5 -11.02 -35.73 68.61
N SER A 6 -10.31 -34.94 69.41
CA SER A 6 -10.24 -33.47 69.21
C SER A 6 -9.45 -33.10 67.95
N ALA A 7 -8.35 -33.80 67.66
CA ALA A 7 -7.55 -33.57 66.45
C ALA A 7 -8.31 -33.92 65.16
N VAL A 8 -9.17 -34.94 65.20
CA VAL A 8 -10.03 -35.32 64.06
C VAL A 8 -11.10 -34.26 63.80
N MET A 9 -11.72 -33.71 64.86
CA MET A 9 -12.70 -32.62 64.69
C MET A 9 -12.07 -31.36 64.10
N VAL A 10 -10.88 -30.95 64.55
CA VAL A 10 -10.20 -29.75 64.00
C VAL A 10 -9.89 -29.92 62.52
N ARG A 11 -9.44 -31.11 62.10
CA ARG A 11 -9.20 -31.42 60.68
C ARG A 11 -10.49 -31.43 59.87
N ALA A 12 -11.57 -32.00 60.40
CA ALA A 12 -12.86 -32.01 59.72
C ALA A 12 -13.42 -30.59 59.51
N VAL A 13 -13.30 -29.73 60.53
CA VAL A 13 -13.72 -28.33 60.42
C VAL A 13 -12.87 -27.57 59.42
N ALA A 14 -11.54 -27.75 59.41
CA ALA A 14 -10.65 -27.09 58.46
C ALA A 14 -10.93 -27.50 57.00
N ILE A 15 -11.25 -28.79 56.78
CA ILE A 15 -11.62 -29.30 55.46
C ILE A 15 -12.98 -28.73 55.02
N ALA A 16 -13.97 -28.71 55.92
CA ALA A 16 -15.28 -28.13 55.63
C ALA A 16 -15.17 -26.62 55.31
N LEU A 17 -14.36 -25.87 56.06
CA LEU A 17 -14.14 -24.45 55.82
C LEU A 17 -13.45 -24.20 54.47
N SER A 18 -12.45 -25.02 54.12
CA SER A 18 -11.74 -24.93 52.85
C SER A 18 -12.64 -25.25 51.65
N LEU A 19 -13.54 -26.25 51.81
CA LEU A 19 -14.55 -26.56 50.80
C LEU A 19 -15.56 -25.42 50.61
N VAL A 20 -15.98 -24.77 51.69
CA VAL A 20 -16.89 -23.62 51.61
C VAL A 20 -16.23 -22.47 50.85
N VAL A 21 -14.96 -22.17 51.11
CA VAL A 21 -14.22 -21.10 50.40
C VAL A 21 -14.07 -21.41 48.90
N LEU A 22 -13.84 -22.68 48.54
CA LEU A 22 -13.73 -23.07 47.14
C LEU A 22 -15.07 -22.93 46.38
N VAL A 23 -16.20 -23.18 47.06
CA VAL A 23 -17.54 -23.06 46.46
C VAL A 23 -18.00 -21.60 46.33
N THR A 24 -17.55 -20.71 47.22
CA THR A 24 -18.01 -19.31 47.22
C THR A 24 -17.12 -18.36 46.41
N SER A 25 -15.98 -18.83 45.90
CA SER A 25 -15.07 -18.01 45.11
C SER A 25 -15.66 -17.70 43.74
N PRO A 26 -15.96 -16.43 43.38
CA PRO A 26 -16.35 -16.10 42.02
C PRO A 26 -15.14 -16.27 41.11
N LEU A 27 -15.21 -17.24 40.19
CA LEU A 27 -14.32 -17.29 39.04
C LEU A 27 -14.63 -16.06 38.17
N THR A 28 -14.02 -14.92 38.49
CA THR A 28 -14.13 -13.73 37.68
C THR A 28 -13.22 -13.94 36.46
N ALA A 29 -13.81 -14.47 35.38
CA ALA A 29 -13.18 -14.46 34.08
C ALA A 29 -13.12 -13.00 33.64
N GLY A 30 -11.99 -12.35 33.87
CA GLY A 30 -11.74 -11.00 33.37
C GLY A 30 -11.76 -11.02 31.85
N ALA A 31 -12.91 -10.72 31.24
CA ALA A 31 -13.00 -10.48 29.82
C ALA A 31 -12.18 -9.21 29.52
N MET A 32 -11.02 -9.39 28.90
CA MET A 32 -10.27 -8.27 28.36
C MET A 32 -11.14 -7.60 27.29
N PRO A 33 -11.39 -6.28 27.38
CA PRO A 33 -12.13 -5.59 26.33
C PRO A 33 -11.32 -5.69 25.03
N ILE A 34 -11.92 -6.33 24.02
CA ILE A 34 -11.37 -6.33 22.66
C ILE A 34 -11.42 -4.87 22.19
N PRO A 35 -10.29 -4.26 21.81
CA PRO A 35 -10.31 -2.90 21.29
C PRO A 35 -11.14 -2.88 20.01
N LEU A 36 -12.21 -2.10 20.01
CA LEU A 36 -13.00 -1.83 18.82
C LEU A 36 -12.14 -0.98 17.89
N LEU A 37 -11.55 -1.62 16.87
CA LEU A 37 -10.85 -0.91 15.82
C LEU A 37 -11.85 0.03 15.13
N ALA A 38 -11.51 1.31 15.05
CA ALA A 38 -12.29 2.28 14.31
C ALA A 38 -12.37 1.83 12.84
N GLN A 39 -13.51 1.28 12.45
CA GLN A 39 -13.80 0.94 11.07
C GLN A 39 -14.01 2.26 10.33
N ILE A 40 -13.03 2.66 9.51
CA ILE A 40 -13.22 3.73 8.54
C ILE A 40 -14.38 3.25 7.64
N PRO A 41 -15.50 4.00 7.56
CA PRO A 41 -16.51 3.69 6.58
C PRO A 41 -15.83 3.79 5.22
N ILE A 42 -15.58 2.66 4.58
CA ILE A 42 -15.26 2.63 3.16
C ILE A 42 -16.59 3.01 2.51
N GLY A 43 -16.86 4.32 2.44
CA GLY A 43 -17.97 4.84 1.67
C GLY A 43 -17.89 4.25 0.27
N ALA A 44 -19.04 4.04 -0.37
CA ALA A 44 -19.13 3.38 -1.67
C ALA A 44 -18.19 3.99 -2.74
N HIS A 45 -17.72 5.23 -2.53
CA HIS A 45 -16.80 5.94 -3.39
C HIS A 45 -15.64 6.57 -2.58
N SER A 46 -14.41 6.32 -3.04
CA SER A 46 -13.19 6.95 -2.55
C SER A 46 -13.03 8.33 -3.20
N PHE A 47 -12.44 9.30 -2.50
CA PHE A 47 -12.04 10.59 -3.08
C PHE A 47 -11.28 10.43 -4.40
N VAL A 48 -10.41 9.42 -4.48
CA VAL A 48 -9.65 9.10 -5.70
C VAL A 48 -10.59 8.63 -6.82
N ALA A 49 -11.59 7.82 -6.50
CA ALA A 49 -12.57 7.34 -7.48
C ALA A 49 -13.41 8.50 -8.06
N ASP A 50 -13.82 9.44 -7.23
CA ASP A 50 -14.56 10.64 -7.67
C ASP A 50 -13.70 11.54 -8.54
N ALA A 51 -12.44 11.74 -8.18
CA ALA A 51 -11.50 12.54 -8.97
C ALA A 51 -11.26 11.90 -10.35
N VAL A 52 -11.02 10.58 -10.39
CA VAL A 52 -10.82 9.82 -11.63
C VAL A 52 -12.07 9.89 -12.52
N SER A 53 -13.26 9.76 -11.95
CA SER A 53 -14.53 9.89 -12.69
C SER A 53 -14.67 11.26 -13.37
N ARG A 54 -14.26 12.35 -12.70
CA ARG A 54 -14.31 13.72 -13.24
C ARG A 54 -13.29 13.97 -14.35
N VAL A 55 -12.09 13.38 -14.26
CA VAL A 55 -10.98 13.68 -15.20
C VAL A 55 -10.80 12.65 -16.31
N GLY A 56 -11.36 11.45 -16.17
CA GLY A 56 -11.09 10.30 -17.04
C GLY A 56 -11.40 10.55 -18.52
N ALA A 57 -12.49 11.26 -18.83
CA ALA A 57 -12.89 11.58 -20.20
C ALA A 57 -11.96 12.61 -20.89
N SER A 58 -11.19 13.37 -20.11
CA SER A 58 -10.29 14.41 -20.62
C SER A 58 -8.88 13.88 -20.96
N VAL A 59 -8.56 12.64 -20.58
CA VAL A 59 -7.25 12.02 -20.81
C VAL A 59 -7.29 11.24 -22.13
N VAL A 60 -6.49 11.68 -23.11
CA VAL A 60 -6.46 11.05 -24.44
C VAL A 60 -5.10 10.40 -24.71
N ARG A 61 -5.12 9.32 -25.52
CA ARG A 61 -3.91 8.74 -26.12
C ARG A 61 -3.64 9.43 -27.45
N VAL A 62 -2.43 9.93 -27.63
CA VAL A 62 -1.97 10.53 -28.87
C VAL A 62 -0.96 9.59 -29.50
N ASP A 63 -1.39 8.89 -30.55
CA ASP A 63 -0.54 8.01 -31.34
C ASP A 63 -0.51 8.59 -32.77
N THR A 64 0.56 9.29 -33.13
CA THR A 64 0.74 9.88 -34.47
C THR A 64 2.06 9.44 -35.08
N GLU A 65 2.00 8.81 -36.26
CA GLU A 65 3.16 8.42 -37.04
C GLU A 65 3.14 9.13 -38.40
N ARG A 66 4.29 9.69 -38.82
CA ARG A 66 4.42 10.30 -40.13
C ARG A 66 5.78 9.98 -40.72
N ILE A 67 5.76 9.33 -41.88
CA ILE A 67 6.96 9.14 -42.70
C ILE A 67 7.28 10.46 -43.40
N ILE A 68 8.39 11.09 -43.05
CA ILE A 68 8.89 12.29 -43.71
C ILE A 68 9.95 11.87 -44.74
N THR A 69 9.54 11.73 -45.99
CA THR A 69 10.47 11.60 -47.12
C THR A 69 11.03 12.98 -47.45
N ARG A 70 12.20 13.30 -46.90
CA ARG A 70 12.98 14.44 -47.37
C ARG A 70 13.49 14.09 -48.76
N SER A 71 12.82 14.60 -49.80
CA SER A 71 13.50 14.73 -51.08
C SER A 71 14.63 15.71 -50.82
N VAL A 72 15.86 15.19 -50.67
CA VAL A 72 17.05 15.92 -51.12
C VAL A 72 16.81 16.14 -52.60
N ASN A 73 15.98 17.13 -52.92
CA ASN A 73 15.95 17.70 -54.23
C ASN A 73 17.39 18.16 -54.43
N PRO A 74 18.12 17.66 -55.44
CA PRO A 74 19.42 18.20 -55.77
C PRO A 74 19.18 19.66 -56.15
N SER A 75 19.23 20.52 -55.13
CA SER A 75 19.35 21.95 -55.31
C SER A 75 20.52 22.11 -56.28
N PRO A 76 20.36 22.89 -57.36
CA PRO A 76 21.49 23.21 -58.24
C PRO A 76 22.63 23.94 -57.50
N PHE A 77 22.43 24.25 -56.22
CA PHE A 77 23.41 24.75 -55.27
C PHE A 77 23.51 23.74 -54.10
N PHE A 78 24.45 22.81 -54.19
CA PHE A 78 24.64 21.61 -53.34
C PHE A 78 24.89 21.81 -51.82
N ASN A 79 24.42 22.92 -51.21
CA ASN A 79 24.51 23.15 -49.77
C ASN A 79 23.10 23.34 -49.19
N ASP A 80 22.61 22.34 -48.45
CA ASP A 80 21.43 22.50 -47.60
C ASP A 80 21.86 23.32 -46.36
N PRO A 81 21.38 24.57 -46.21
CA PRO A 81 21.83 25.49 -45.15
C PRO A 81 21.54 24.97 -43.73
N PHE A 82 20.75 23.91 -43.58
CA PHE A 82 20.53 23.23 -42.31
C PHE A 82 21.77 22.48 -41.80
N PHE A 83 22.60 21.92 -42.70
CA PHE A 83 23.80 21.15 -42.32
C PHE A 83 25.06 21.99 -42.22
N ASP A 84 25.01 23.27 -42.63
CA ASP A 84 26.12 24.21 -42.56
C ASP A 84 26.23 24.97 -41.22
N ASP A 85 25.34 24.70 -40.27
CA ASP A 85 25.33 25.36 -38.95
C ASP A 85 26.58 24.97 -38.10
N PRO A 86 27.31 25.95 -37.53
CA PRO A 86 28.48 25.70 -36.69
C PRO A 86 28.26 24.76 -35.50
N PHE A 87 27.08 24.79 -34.89
CA PHE A 87 26.69 23.86 -33.83
C PHE A 87 26.64 22.45 -34.39
N PHE A 88 25.85 22.18 -35.43
CA PHE A 88 25.67 20.82 -35.95
C PHE A 88 26.98 20.24 -36.53
N ARG A 89 27.84 21.05 -37.14
CA ARG A 89 29.16 20.59 -37.65
C ARG A 89 30.10 20.14 -36.53
N GLN A 90 30.06 20.76 -35.36
CA GLN A 90 30.87 20.35 -34.21
C GLN A 90 30.42 19.00 -33.65
N PHE A 91 29.11 18.71 -33.70
CA PHE A 91 28.54 17.46 -33.14
C PHE A 91 28.53 16.30 -34.14
N PHE A 92 28.28 16.56 -35.42
CA PHE A 92 28.02 15.52 -36.44
C PHE A 92 29.07 15.48 -37.58
N GLY A 93 29.99 16.44 -37.66
CA GLY A 93 31.06 16.52 -38.66
C GLY A 93 30.57 16.83 -40.10
N ASP A 94 31.51 16.87 -41.06
CA ASP A 94 31.24 17.23 -42.48
C ASP A 94 30.69 16.07 -43.34
N ARG A 95 30.04 15.05 -42.76
CA ARG A 95 29.59 13.89 -43.53
C ARG A 95 28.10 13.58 -43.35
N PRO A 96 27.21 14.14 -44.19
CA PRO A 96 26.01 13.40 -44.55
C PRO A 96 26.44 12.16 -45.35
N GLN A 97 26.32 10.96 -44.77
CA GLN A 97 26.57 9.71 -45.48
C GLN A 97 25.56 9.59 -46.63
N SER A 98 26.04 9.74 -47.87
CA SER A 98 25.36 9.22 -49.05
C SER A 98 25.52 7.70 -49.05
N ALA A 99 24.42 6.99 -48.86
CA ALA A 99 24.29 5.57 -49.20
C ALA A 99 24.11 5.41 -50.70
#